data_AF-A0A970CKG3-F1
#
_entry.id   AF-A0A970CKG3-F1
#
_cell.length_a   1.000
_cell.length_b   1.000
_cell.length_c   1.000
_cell.angle_alpha   90.00
_cell.angle_beta   90.00
_cell.angle_gamma   90.00
#
_symmetry.space_group_name_H-M   'P 1'
#
loop_
_entity.id
_entity.type
_entity.pdbx_description
1 polymer ?
#
loop_
_entity_poly.entity_id
_entity_poly.type
_entity_poly.pdbx_seq_one_letter_code
_entity_poly.pdbx_strand_id
1 'polypeptide(L)'
;MTIFGASEVGGLESLLTFLGVILAIYIFLKFCTWAKSFELSKQFKKVFFILTGIGLIAFNVFYSMGNKAASQGDWSVATLALISALVWTLIFAFTLMAETKAEPDAE
;
A
#
# COMPACT_ATOMS: atom_id res chain seq x y z
N MET A 1 -5.96 0.06 -21.82
CA MET A 1 -5.23 -0.71 -20.78
C MET A 1 -5.77 -0.23 -19.46
N THR A 2 -6.39 -1.07 -18.65
CA THR A 2 -6.99 -0.61 -17.38
C THR A 2 -6.04 -1.00 -16.27
N ILE A 3 -5.44 -0.04 -15.54
CA ILE A 3 -4.52 -0.37 -14.43
C ILE A 3 -5.26 -1.14 -13.32
N PHE A 4 -6.59 -0.95 -13.19
CA PHE A 4 -7.45 -1.60 -12.19
C PHE A 4 -8.59 -2.44 -12.80
N GLY A 5 -8.42 -2.97 -14.00
CA GLY A 5 -9.44 -3.79 -14.64
C GLY A 5 -8.84 -5.01 -15.32
N ALA A 6 -9.48 -6.16 -15.13
CA ALA A 6 -9.14 -7.38 -15.84
C ALA A 6 -9.42 -7.19 -17.33
N SER A 7 -8.39 -6.96 -18.13
CA SER A 7 -8.40 -7.31 -19.55
C SER A 7 -8.16 -8.82 -19.67
N GLU A 8 -8.86 -9.50 -20.57
CA GLU A 8 -8.66 -10.93 -20.80
C GLU A 8 -7.23 -11.16 -21.30
N VAL A 9 -6.42 -11.76 -20.44
CA VAL A 9 -5.03 -12.13 -20.72
C VAL A 9 -5.02 -13.64 -20.94
N GLY A 10 -4.52 -14.10 -22.10
CA GLY A 10 -4.45 -15.53 -22.44
C GLY A 10 -3.68 -16.38 -21.42
N GLY A 11 -3.91 -17.71 -21.43
CA GLY A 11 -3.62 -18.62 -20.32
C GLY A 11 -2.21 -18.55 -19.70
N LEU A 12 -1.14 -18.35 -20.46
CA LEU A 12 0.23 -18.32 -19.93
C LEU A 12 0.59 -16.99 -19.24
N GLU A 13 0.17 -15.87 -19.82
CA GLU A 13 0.36 -14.53 -19.27
C GLU A 13 -0.51 -14.33 -18.00
N SER A 14 -1.71 -14.91 -17.97
CA SER A 14 -2.55 -14.98 -16.77
C SER A 14 -1.90 -15.81 -15.66
N LEU A 15 -1.25 -16.93 -16.00
CA LEU A 15 -0.51 -17.75 -15.04
C LEU A 15 0.70 -17.00 -14.46
N LEU A 16 1.49 -16.33 -15.30
CA LEU A 16 2.64 -15.53 -14.86
C LEU A 16 2.21 -14.37 -13.97
N THR A 17 1.13 -13.67 -14.33
CA THR A 17 0.54 -12.61 -13.51
C THR A 17 0.10 -13.15 -12.16
N PHE A 18 -0.61 -14.28 -12.15
CA PHE A 18 -1.06 -14.94 -10.92
C PHE A 18 0.11 -15.36 -10.02
N LEU A 19 1.15 -15.98 -10.58
CA LEU A 19 2.37 -16.33 -9.84
C LEU A 19 3.09 -15.09 -9.31
N GLY A 20 3.14 -14.01 -10.10
CA GLY A 20 3.68 -12.71 -9.68
C GLY A 20 2.94 -12.13 -8.48
N VAL A 21 1.61 -12.21 -8.46
CA VAL A 21 0.79 -11.79 -7.32
C VAL A 21 1.09 -12.64 -6.08
N ILE A 22 1.17 -13.97 -6.21
CA ILE A 22 1.55 -14.86 -5.09
C ILE A 22 2.92 -14.50 -4.54
N LEU A 23 3.91 -14.27 -5.42
CA LEU A 23 5.25 -13.87 -5.01
C LEU A 23 5.26 -12.52 -4.29
N ALA A 24 4.50 -11.53 -4.79
CA ALA A 24 4.36 -10.23 -4.14
C ALA A 24 3.75 -10.36 -2.74
N ILE A 25 2.70 -11.18 -2.58
CA ILE A 25 2.10 -11.48 -1.27
C ILE A 25 3.12 -12.15 -0.35
N TYR A 26 3.88 -13.13 -0.85
CA TYR A 26 4.92 -13.80 -0.07
C TYR A 26 5.98 -12.82 0.44
N ILE A 27 6.48 -11.93 -0.43
CA ILE A 27 7.44 -10.88 -0.07
C ILE A 27 6.82 -9.92 0.97
N PHE A 28 5.57 -9.53 0.79
CA PHE A 28 4.86 -8.67 1.74
C PHE A 28 4.72 -9.32 3.12
N LEU A 29 4.39 -10.61 3.18
CA LEU A 29 4.34 -11.34 4.45
C LEU A 29 5.71 -11.37 5.13
N LYS A 30 6.79 -11.61 4.38
CA LYS A 30 8.16 -11.55 4.91
C LYS A 30 8.52 -10.16 5.43
N PHE A 31 8.13 -9.11 4.70
CA PHE A 31 8.28 -7.73 5.15
C PHE A 31 7.51 -7.47 6.46
N CYS A 32 6.26 -7.92 6.57
CA CYS A 32 5.46 -7.80 7.78
C CYS A 32 6.07 -8.56 8.97
N THR A 33 6.61 -9.77 8.76
CA THR A 33 7.34 -10.50 9.80
C THR A 33 8.59 -9.76 10.24
N TRP A 34 9.34 -9.18 9.31
CA TRP A 34 10.51 -8.37 9.62
C TRP A 34 10.15 -7.08 10.38
N ALA A 35 9.04 -6.44 10.02
CA ALA A 35 8.56 -5.24 10.70
C ALA A 35 8.28 -5.47 12.20
N LYS A 36 7.82 -6.67 12.58
CA LYS A 36 7.62 -7.05 14.00
C LYS A 36 8.91 -7.00 14.85
N SER A 37 10.08 -7.07 14.24
CA SER A 37 11.35 -6.97 14.96
C SER A 37 11.68 -5.54 15.41
N PHE A 38 10.88 -4.55 15.01
CA PHE A 38 11.03 -3.15 15.42
C PHE A 38 10.00 -2.79 16.49
N GLU A 39 10.39 -1.87 17.37
CA GLU A 39 9.47 -1.31 18.36
C GLU A 39 9.26 0.19 18.09
N LEU A 40 8.01 0.63 18.06
CA LEU A 40 7.61 2.02 17.90
C LEU A 40 6.83 2.51 19.12
N SER A 41 6.92 3.81 19.44
CA SER A 41 6.13 4.40 20.53
C SER A 41 4.65 4.41 20.19
N LYS A 42 3.79 4.40 21.22
CA LYS A 42 2.32 4.45 21.04
C LYS A 42 1.92 5.74 20.31
N GLN A 43 2.57 6.85 20.65
CA GLN A 43 2.34 8.15 20.02
C GLN A 43 2.70 8.14 18.53
N PHE A 44 3.84 7.56 18.16
CA PHE A 44 4.25 7.48 16.76
C PHE A 44 3.24 6.67 15.94
N LYS A 45 2.83 5.50 16.42
CA LYS A 45 1.80 4.70 15.75
C LYS A 45 0.49 5.47 15.58
N LYS A 46 0.03 6.17 16.63
CA LYS A 46 -1.20 6.97 16.59
C LYS A 46 -1.18 8.02 15.49
N VAL A 47 -0.05 8.71 15.29
CA VAL A 47 0.12 9.69 14.21
C VAL A 47 -0.10 9.04 12.85
N PHE A 48 0.51 7.88 12.57
CA PHE A 48 0.33 7.19 11.29
C PHE A 48 -1.09 6.67 11.09
N PHE A 49 -1.79 6.23 12.13
CA PHE A 49 -3.21 5.86 12.02
C PHE A 49 -4.08 7.07 11.62
N ILE A 50 -3.86 8.23 12.24
CA ILE A 50 -4.57 9.47 11.89
C ILE A 50 -4.22 9.91 10.46
N LEU A 51 -2.93 9.88 10.11
CA LEU A 51 -2.47 10.21 8.76
C LEU A 51 -3.05 9.27 7.71
N THR A 52 -3.20 7.97 8.00
CA THR A 52 -3.86 7.03 7.09
C THR A 52 -5.34 7.33 6.96
N GLY A 53 -6.02 7.72 8.04
CA GLY A 53 -7.42 8.16 7.99
C GLY A 53 -7.61 9.38 7.07
N ILE A 54 -6.75 10.39 7.21
CA ILE A 54 -6.74 11.57 6.31
C ILE A 54 -6.32 11.18 4.89
N GLY A 55 -5.31 10.32 4.80
CA GLY A 55 -4.76 9.79 3.56
C GLY A 55 -5.82 9.09 2.72
N LEU A 56 -6.78 8.41 3.33
CA LEU A 56 -7.89 7.77 2.62
C LEU A 56 -8.63 8.76 1.69
N ILE A 57 -8.86 9.98 2.15
CA ILE A 57 -9.51 11.03 1.35
C ILE A 57 -8.58 11.45 0.21
N ALA A 58 -7.31 11.72 0.52
CA ALA A 58 -6.31 12.15 -0.45
C ALA A 58 -6.08 11.09 -1.55
N PHE A 59 -5.96 9.81 -1.19
CA PHE A 59 -5.79 8.71 -2.13
C PHE A 59 -7.02 8.50 -3.01
N ASN A 60 -8.24 8.73 -2.51
CA ASN A 60 -9.44 8.69 -3.35
C ASN A 60 -9.46 9.81 -4.38
N VAL A 61 -9.09 11.03 -3.98
CA VAL A 61 -8.94 12.16 -4.92
C VAL A 61 -7.87 11.84 -5.96
N PHE A 62 -6.70 11.34 -5.52
CA PHE A 62 -5.58 11.02 -6.40
C PHE A 62 -5.90 9.86 -7.36
N TYR A 63 -6.67 8.87 -6.90
CA TYR A 63 -7.21 7.80 -7.72
C TYR A 63 -8.18 8.33 -8.80
N SER A 64 -9.09 9.23 -8.44
CA SER A 64 -9.99 9.87 -9.40
C SER A 64 -9.22 10.66 -10.47
N MET A 65 -8.19 11.42 -10.06
CA MET A 65 -7.30 12.13 -10.97
C MET A 65 -6.52 11.18 -11.88
N GLY A 66 -5.96 10.10 -11.31
CA GLY A 66 -5.24 9.07 -12.06
C GLY A 66 -6.11 8.40 -13.12
N ASN A 67 -7.36 8.05 -12.79
CA ASN A 67 -8.29 7.48 -13.76
C ASN A 67 -8.67 8.45 -14.87
N LYS A 68 -8.85 9.73 -14.54
CA LYS A 68 -9.12 10.78 -15.53
C LYS A 68 -7.92 11.01 -16.46
N ALA A 69 -6.70 10.98 -15.94
CA ALA A 69 -5.49 11.11 -16.74
C ALA A 69 -5.27 9.89 -17.65
N ALA A 70 -5.48 8.68 -17.11
CA ALA A 70 -5.38 7.43 -17.86
C ALA A 70 -6.37 7.36 -19.04
N SER A 71 -7.60 7.85 -18.86
CA SER A 71 -8.59 7.89 -19.94
C SER A 71 -8.23 8.89 -21.06
N GLN A 72 -7.36 9.86 -20.76
CA GLN A 72 -6.79 10.81 -21.71
C GLN A 72 -5.46 10.31 -22.32
N GLY A 73 -5.03 9.09 -21.99
CA GLY A 73 -3.77 8.49 -22.46
C GLY A 73 -2.53 8.88 -21.65
N ASP A 74 -2.68 9.68 -20.59
CA ASP A 74 -1.58 10.03 -19.69
C ASP A 74 -1.48 9.03 -18.53
N TRP A 75 -0.62 8.03 -18.72
CA TRP A 75 -0.35 6.99 -17.74
C TRP A 75 0.53 7.47 -16.57
N SER A 76 1.24 8.59 -16.72
CA SER A 76 2.21 9.05 -15.72
C SER A 76 1.54 9.32 -14.38
N VAL A 77 0.41 10.03 -14.40
CA VAL A 77 -0.36 10.38 -13.20
C VAL A 77 -1.00 9.14 -12.58
N ALA A 78 -1.48 8.19 -13.39
CA ALA A 78 -2.08 6.95 -12.92
C ALA A 78 -1.04 6.03 -12.26
N THR A 79 0.15 5.90 -12.85
CA THR A 79 1.27 5.16 -12.27
C THR A 79 1.77 5.82 -10.99
N LEU A 80 1.85 7.15 -10.95
CA LEU A 80 2.23 7.89 -9.74
C LEU A 80 1.22 7.66 -8.61
N ALA A 81 -0.08 7.63 -8.92
CA ALA A 81 -1.13 7.31 -7.96
C ALA A 81 -1.01 5.89 -7.40
N LEU A 82 -0.75 4.92 -8.28
CA LEU A 82 -0.52 3.53 -7.88
C LEU A 82 0.71 3.39 -6.98
N ILE A 83 1.85 3.95 -7.38
CA ILE A 83 3.11 3.87 -6.62
C ILE A 83 2.95 4.55 -5.26
N SER A 84 2.34 5.73 -5.22
CA SER A 84 2.09 6.45 -3.97
C SER A 84 1.25 5.63 -2.98
N ALA A 85 0.18 4.98 -3.47
CA ALA A 85 -0.65 4.10 -2.66
C ALA A 85 0.12 2.86 -2.16
N LEU A 86 0.96 2.26 -3.00
CA LEU A 86 1.79 1.11 -2.62
C LEU A 86 2.81 1.49 -1.54
N VAL A 87 3.53 2.61 -1.72
CA VAL A 87 4.50 3.12 -0.75
C VAL A 87 3.81 3.39 0.59
N TRP A 88 2.66 4.07 0.58
CA TRP A 88 1.92 4.34 1.82
C TRP A 88 1.43 3.06 2.50
N THR A 89 0.97 2.08 1.72
CA THR A 89 0.55 0.76 2.23
C THR A 89 1.70 0.07 2.96
N LEU A 90 2.92 0.13 2.42
CA LEU A 90 4.11 -0.44 3.09
C LEU A 90 4.46 0.30 4.39
N ILE A 91 4.42 1.63 4.39
CA ILE A 91 4.67 2.45 5.59
C ILE A 91 3.64 2.13 6.68
N PHE A 92 2.37 2.04 6.30
CA PHE A 92 1.29 1.74 7.23
C PHE A 92 1.37 0.30 7.76
N ALA A 93 1.61 -0.67 6.89
CA ALA A 93 1.81 -2.07 7.29
C ALA A 93 3.00 -2.22 8.24
N PHE A 94 4.12 -1.54 7.96
CA PHE A 94 5.26 -1.51 8.89
C PHE A 94 4.86 -0.98 10.27
N THR A 95 4.16 0.16 10.29
CA THR A 95 3.76 0.81 11.55
C THR A 95 2.75 -0.02 12.34
N LEU A 96 1.87 -0.74 11.65
CA LEU A 96 0.88 -1.65 12.24
C LEU A 96 1.55 -2.90 12.82
N MET A 97 2.53 -3.46 12.10
CA MET A 97 3.17 -4.73 12.45
C MET A 97 4.33 -4.59 13.42
N ALA A 98 5.01 -3.44 13.47
CA ALA A 98 6.01 -3.15 14.48
C ALA A 98 5.41 -3.33 15.89
N GLU A 99 6.18 -3.81 16.85
CA GLU A 99 5.74 -3.94 18.23
C GLU A 99 5.58 -2.56 18.89
N THR A 100 4.76 -2.49 19.93
CA THR A 100 4.56 -1.25 20.69
C THR A 100 5.53 -1.24 21.85
N LYS A 101 6.37 -0.21 21.94
CA LYS A 101 7.24 -0.01 23.11
C LYS A 101 6.38 -0.01 24.38
N ALA A 102 6.80 -0.76 25.39
CA ALA A 102 6.22 -0.68 26.72
C ALA A 102 6.53 0.70 27.32
N GLU A 103 5.62 1.65 27.12
CA GLU A 103 5.67 2.93 27.81
C GLU A 103 5.23 2.69 29.26
N PRO A 104 6.02 3.09 30.28
CA PRO A 104 5.57 3.05 31.66
C PRO A 104 4.30 3.90 31.77
N ASP A 105 3.27 3.32 32.36
CA ASP A 105 1.99 3.99 32.57
C ASP A 105 2.29 5.26 33.38
N ALA A 106 1.93 6.42 32.84
CA ALA A 106 2.04 7.67 33.58
C ALA A 106 1.03 7.59 34.74
N GLU A 107 1.55 7.36 35.95
CA GLU A 107 0.84 7.48 37.22
C GLU A 107 0.31 8.91 37.44
#